data_AF-W7DZP4-F1
#
_entry.id   AF-W7DZP4-F1
#
_cell.length_a   1.000
_cell.length_b   1.000
_cell.length_c   1.000
_cell.angle_alpha   90.00
_cell.angle_beta   90.00
_cell.angle_gamma   90.00
#
_symmetry.space_group_name_H-M   'P 1'
#
loop_
_entity.id
_entity.type
_entity.pdbx_description
1 polymer ?
#
loop_
_entity_poly.entity_id
_entity_poly.type
_entity_poly.pdbx_seq_one_letter_code
_entity_poly.pdbx_strand_id
1 'polypeptide(L)'
;MRIINEGKRILFNSHQVILFGSVLKSNIFNDVDIICIYEKHKRLLILQEIELYSSIIFDITQVNLHAVLLNLEESKTSIFLKSVKQNKHYYMKGSNQILTLPLKYN
;
A
#
# COMPACT_ATOMS: atom_id res chain seq x y z
N MET A 1 5.20 14.55 -9.96
CA MET A 1 4.58 14.47 -8.62
C MET A 1 3.33 15.35 -8.61
N ARG A 2 2.16 14.80 -8.28
CA ARG A 2 0.94 15.61 -8.05
C ARG A 2 0.24 15.06 -6.82
N ILE A 3 0.42 15.72 -5.68
CA ILE A 3 -0.45 15.57 -4.52
C ILE A 3 -1.68 16.40 -4.88
N ILE A 4 -2.77 15.74 -5.30
CA ILE A 4 -4.01 16.45 -5.63
C ILE A 4 -4.77 16.63 -4.31
N ASN A 5 -4.82 17.87 -3.85
CA ASN A 5 -5.38 18.30 -2.58
C ASN A 5 -6.92 18.36 -2.61
N GLU A 6 -7.58 17.29 -3.06
CA GLU A 6 -9.05 17.13 -3.05
C GLU A 6 -9.47 15.75 -2.49
N GLY A 7 -8.73 15.31 -1.46
CA GLY A 7 -8.81 13.97 -0.89
C GLY A 7 -7.41 13.36 -0.92
N LYS A 8 -6.82 13.14 0.26
CA LYS A 8 -5.41 12.77 0.44
C LYS A 8 -5.09 11.45 -0.26
N ARG A 9 -4.62 11.52 -1.51
CA ARG A 9 -4.30 10.38 -2.39
C ARG A 9 -2.79 10.18 -2.44
N ILE A 10 -2.33 8.97 -2.14
CA ILE A 10 -0.92 8.59 -2.26
C ILE A 10 -0.75 7.77 -3.54
N LEU A 11 0.21 8.15 -4.39
CA LEU A 11 0.53 7.46 -5.64
C LEU A 11 1.90 6.81 -5.54
N PHE A 12 1.96 5.48 -5.68
CA PHE A 12 3.23 4.73 -5.69
C PHE A 12 3.72 4.49 -7.12
N ASN A 13 5.03 4.58 -7.37
CA ASN A 13 5.65 4.20 -8.66
C ASN A 13 5.88 2.68 -8.76
N SER A 14 4.98 1.90 -8.17
CA SER A 14 5.01 0.45 -8.13
C SER A 14 4.27 -0.17 -9.32
N HIS A 15 4.53 -1.45 -9.58
CA HIS A 15 3.72 -2.23 -10.51
C HIS A 15 2.36 -2.57 -9.87
N GLN A 16 2.35 -2.83 -8.56
CA GLN A 16 1.13 -3.09 -7.80
C GLN A 16 1.23 -2.68 -6.33
N VAL A 17 0.13 -2.21 -5.74
CA VAL A 17 -0.07 -2.01 -4.31
C VAL A 17 -1.35 -2.71 -3.90
N ILE A 18 -1.29 -3.54 -2.87
CA ILE A 18 -2.43 -4.30 -2.36
C ILE A 18 -2.56 -3.97 -0.89
N LEU A 19 -3.72 -3.43 -0.49
CA LEU A 19 -4.06 -3.25 0.92
C LEU A 19 -4.51 -4.60 1.50
N PHE A 20 -4.03 -4.96 2.67
CA PHE A 20 -4.45 -6.17 3.39
C PHE A 20 -4.54 -5.91 4.90
N GLY A 21 -4.83 -6.95 5.67
CA GLY A 21 -4.79 -6.85 7.14
C GLY A 21 -6.08 -6.29 7.76
N SER A 22 -5.92 -5.74 8.97
CA SER A 22 -7.04 -5.37 9.86
C SER A 22 -7.82 -4.14 9.37
N VAL A 23 -7.15 -3.23 8.65
CA VAL A 23 -7.71 -2.03 8.01
C VAL A 23 -8.88 -2.32 7.07
N LEU A 24 -8.99 -3.55 6.57
CA LEU A 24 -10.09 -3.98 5.70
C LEU A 24 -11.32 -4.52 6.45
N LYS A 25 -11.16 -4.86 7.74
CA LYS A 25 -12.20 -5.51 8.54
C LYS A 25 -12.88 -4.54 9.51
N SER A 26 -12.28 -3.37 9.74
CA SER A 26 -12.65 -2.47 10.82
C SER A 26 -12.36 -1.02 10.44
N ASN A 27 -13.21 -0.10 10.90
CA ASN A 27 -12.93 1.35 10.83
C ASN A 27 -11.91 1.80 11.89
N ILE A 28 -11.60 0.93 12.85
CA ILE A 28 -10.57 1.11 13.87
C ILE A 28 -9.43 0.16 13.52
N PHE A 29 -8.31 0.71 13.07
CA PHE A 29 -7.12 -0.05 12.70
C PHE A 29 -5.90 0.60 13.34
N ASN A 30 -4.93 -0.23 13.73
CA ASN A 30 -3.72 0.23 14.41
C ASN A 30 -2.57 0.49 13.42
N ASP A 31 -2.67 -0.07 12.23
CA ASP A 31 -1.71 0.00 11.15
C ASP A 31 -2.38 -0.15 9.79
N VAL A 32 -1.63 0.23 8.75
CA VAL A 32 -1.98 0.06 7.34
C VAL A 32 -1.01 -0.95 6.76
N ASP A 33 -1.50 -2.13 6.40
CA ASP A 33 -0.67 -3.17 5.78
C ASP A 33 -0.80 -3.15 4.26
N ILE A 34 0.32 -2.99 3.55
CA ILE A 34 0.36 -3.02 2.08
C ILE A 34 1.36 -4.05 1.54
N ILE A 35 1.05 -4.64 0.39
CA ILE A 35 2.02 -5.36 -0.44
C ILE A 35 2.34 -4.47 -1.63
N CYS A 36 3.61 -4.11 -1.79
CA CYS A 36 4.10 -3.36 -2.95
C CYS A 36 4.87 -4.30 -3.88
N ILE A 37 4.31 -4.52 -5.07
CA ILE A 37 4.89 -5.30 -6.16
C ILE A 37 5.62 -4.34 -7.11
N TYR A 38 6.89 -4.61 -7.40
CA TYR A 38 7.73 -3.71 -8.19
C TYR A 38 8.62 -4.44 -9.20
N GLU A 39 9.07 -3.72 -10.23
CA GLU A 39 10.12 -4.19 -11.13
C GLU A 39 11.47 -4.12 -10.42
N LYS A 40 12.29 -5.18 -10.51
CA LYS A 40 13.53 -5.31 -9.71
C LYS A 40 14.46 -4.09 -9.78
N HIS A 41 14.57 -3.45 -10.95
CA HIS A 41 15.41 -2.26 -11.15
C HIS A 41 14.90 -0.99 -10.41
N LYS A 42 13.64 -0.99 -9.93
CA LYS A 42 13.03 0.12 -9.17
C LYS A 42 13.17 -0.02 -7.66
N ARG A 43 13.87 -1.05 -7.15
CA ARG A 43 13.92 -1.37 -5.70
C ARG A 43 14.24 -0.15 -4.82
N LEU A 44 15.28 0.61 -5.19
CA LEU A 44 15.73 1.77 -4.40
C LEU A 44 14.67 2.87 -4.37
N LEU A 45 14.06 3.19 -5.53
CA LEU A 45 12.98 4.16 -5.63
C LEU A 45 11.79 3.76 -4.75
N ILE A 46 11.40 2.48 -4.78
CA ILE A 46 10.29 1.97 -3.97
C ILE A 46 10.58 2.07 -2.48
N LEU A 47 11.81 1.76 -2.04
CA LEU A 47 12.18 1.89 -0.63
C LEU A 47 12.05 3.34 -0.14
N GLN A 48 12.54 4.30 -0.93
CA GLN A 48 12.43 5.73 -0.61
C GLN A 48 10.97 6.20 -0.57
N GLU A 49 10.13 5.70 -1.49
CA GLU A 49 8.70 5.98 -1.48
C GLU A 49 8.00 5.42 -0.23
N ILE A 50 8.28 4.17 0.14
CA ILE A 50 7.69 3.58 1.36
C ILE A 50 8.07 4.40 2.60
N GLU A 51 9.34 4.79 2.73
CA GLU A 51 9.80 5.58 3.88
C GLU A 51 9.09 6.95 3.96
N LEU A 52 9.03 7.65 2.83
CA LEU A 52 8.32 8.92 2.73
C LEU A 52 6.84 8.77 3.06
N TYR A 53 6.16 7.77 2.49
CA TYR A 53 4.73 7.57 2.68
C TYR A 53 4.39 7.04 4.07
N SER A 54 5.27 6.26 4.69
CA SER A 54 5.11 5.85 6.09
C SER A 54 5.04 7.08 6.99
N SER A 55 5.95 8.04 6.79
CA SER A 55 5.98 9.30 7.55
C SER A 55 4.70 10.12 7.32
N ILE A 56 4.31 10.31 6.06
CA ILE A 56 3.09 11.08 5.71
C ILE A 56 1.83 10.44 6.30
N ILE A 57 1.69 9.12 6.19
CA ILE A 57 0.55 8.39 6.74
C ILE A 57 0.53 8.60 8.25
N PHE A 58 1.62 8.32 8.94
CA PHE A 58 1.71 8.47 10.39
C PHE A 58 1.32 9.89 10.85
N ASP A 59 1.85 10.93 10.20
CA ASP A 59 1.53 12.32 10.56
C ASP A 59 0.04 12.65 10.41
N ILE A 60 -0.62 12.08 9.39
CA ILE A 60 -2.03 12.34 9.10
C ILE A 60 -2.97 11.48 9.95
N THR A 61 -2.61 10.23 10.19
CA THR A 61 -3.52 9.20 10.70
C THR A 61 -3.18 8.70 12.09
N GLN A 62 -1.98 9.00 12.58
CA GLN A 62 -1.38 8.44 13.79
C GLN A 62 -1.29 6.91 13.78
N VAL A 63 -1.24 6.30 12.59
CA VAL A 63 -1.03 4.85 12.43
C VAL A 63 0.17 4.56 11.55
N ASN A 64 0.81 3.41 11.77
CA ASN A 64 2.00 3.00 11.03
C ASN A 64 1.65 2.38 9.68
N LEU A 65 2.53 2.56 8.68
CA LEU A 65 2.48 1.83 7.42
C LEU A 65 3.43 0.63 7.49
N HIS A 66 2.92 -0.57 7.28
CA HIS A 66 3.70 -1.78 7.12
C HIS A 66 3.66 -2.22 5.65
N ALA A 67 4.84 -2.33 5.03
CA ALA A 67 4.95 -2.67 3.61
C ALA A 67 5.71 -3.98 3.40
N VAL A 68 5.06 -4.95 2.74
CA VAL A 68 5.71 -6.15 2.20
C VAL A 68 6.16 -5.85 0.78
N LEU A 69 7.46 -5.90 0.53
CA LEU A 69 8.04 -5.63 -0.79
C LEU A 69 8.28 -6.93 -1.55
N LEU A 70 7.64 -7.08 -2.71
CA LEU A 70 7.86 -8.21 -3.61
C LEU A 70 8.28 -7.68 -4.99
N ASN A 71 9.38 -8.17 -5.53
CA ASN A 71 9.64 -7.95 -6.95
C ASN A 71 8.67 -8.81 -7.80
N LEU A 72 8.57 -8.53 -9.11
CA LEU A 72 7.68 -9.27 -10.00
C LEU A 72 7.88 -10.79 -10.00
N GLU A 73 9.12 -11.27 -9.88
CA GLU A 73 9.43 -12.71 -9.85
C GLU A 73 8.97 -13.33 -8.53
N GLU A 74 9.28 -12.70 -7.40
CA GLU A 74 8.85 -13.12 -6.05
C GLU A 74 7.31 -13.13 -5.94
N SER A 75 6.62 -12.19 -6.58
CA SER A 75 5.16 -12.11 -6.55
C SER A 75 4.48 -13.31 -7.20
N LYS A 76 5.11 -13.95 -8.19
CA LYS A 76 4.53 -15.11 -8.89
C LYS A 76 4.55 -16.37 -8.02
N THR A 77 5.57 -16.52 -7.19
CA THR A 77 5.79 -17.72 -6.37
C THR A 77 5.35 -17.55 -4.92
N SER A 78 5.13 -16.32 -4.45
CA SER A 78 4.74 -16.01 -3.08
C SER A 78 3.43 -16.70 -2.64
N ILE A 79 3.57 -17.65 -1.71
CA ILE A 79 2.44 -18.33 -1.04
C ILE A 79 1.64 -17.30 -0.22
N PHE A 80 2.33 -16.38 0.44
CA PHE A 80 1.70 -15.29 1.18
C PHE A 80 0.78 -14.45 0.30
N LEU A 81 1.26 -14.00 -0.86
CA LEU A 81 0.44 -13.21 -1.79
C LEU A 81 -0.76 -14.00 -2.31
N LYS A 82 -0.60 -15.30 -2.57
CA LYS A 82 -1.71 -16.19 -2.96
C LYS A 82 -2.76 -16.27 -1.85
N SER A 83 -2.33 -16.47 -0.60
CA SER A 83 -3.22 -16.49 0.58
C SER A 83 -3.96 -15.16 0.76
N VAL A 84 -3.27 -14.03 0.65
CA VAL A 84 -3.88 -12.69 0.73
C VAL A 84 -4.95 -12.50 -0.35
N LYS A 85 -4.69 -12.93 -1.59
CA LYS A 85 -5.66 -12.87 -2.69
C LYS A 85 -6.87 -13.79 -2.49
N GLN A 86 -6.69 -14.96 -1.87
CA GLN A 86 -7.76 -15.93 -1.63
C GLN A 86 -8.71 -15.50 -0.51
N ASN A 87 -8.21 -14.78 0.50
CA ASN A 87 -8.99 -14.33 1.66
C ASN A 87 -9.96 -13.15 1.38
N LYS A 88 -10.30 -12.87 0.11
CA LYS A 88 -11.21 -11.78 -0.33
C LYS A 88 -10.94 -10.43 0.35
N HIS A 89 -9.66 -10.10 0.52
CA HIS A 89 -9.24 -8.79 0.98
C HIS A 89 -9.09 -7.86 -0.24
N TYR A 90 -9.66 -6.65 -0.14
CA TYR A 90 -9.88 -5.76 -1.29
C TYR A 90 -8.60 -5.49 -2.09
N TYR A 91 -8.68 -5.79 -3.37
CA TYR A 91 -7.61 -5.69 -4.35
C TYR A 91 -7.71 -4.33 -5.05
N MET A 92 -6.69 -3.49 -4.91
CA MET A 92 -6.54 -2.32 -5.78
C MET A 92 -5.61 -2.68 -6.95
N LYS A 93 -6.12 -2.52 -8.18
CA LYS A 93 -5.35 -2.65 -9.43
C LYS A 93 -5.67 -1.47 -10.32
N GLY A 94 -4.63 -0.77 -10.76
CA GLY A 94 -4.74 0.31 -11.73
C GLY A 94 -3.36 0.70 -12.23
N SER A 95 -3.30 1.23 -13.45
CA SER A 95 -2.16 2.01 -13.94
C SER A 95 -2.22 3.39 -13.25
N ASN A 96 -1.22 3.72 -12.44
CA ASN A 96 -1.20 4.82 -11.43
C ASN A 96 -2.06 4.50 -10.19
N GLN A 97 -1.44 3.85 -9.20
CA GLN A 97 -2.15 3.26 -8.07
C GLN A 97 -2.30 4.26 -6.94
N ILE A 98 -3.50 4.83 -6.89
CA ILE A 98 -3.95 5.73 -5.85
C ILE A 98 -4.37 4.89 -4.65
N LEU A 99 -3.65 4.96 -3.53
CA LEU A 99 -4.18 4.51 -2.25
C LEU A 99 -5.12 5.61 -1.74
N THR A 100 -6.42 5.30 -1.65
CA THR A 100 -7.40 6.16 -0.98
C THR A 100 -7.68 5.54 0.37
N LEU A 101 -7.14 6.13 1.43
CA LEU A 101 -7.47 5.72 2.78
C LEU A 101 -8.91 6.19 3.07
N PRO A 102 -9.79 5.35 3.64
CA PRO A 102 -11.09 5.78 4.12
C PRO A 102 -10.88 6.61 5.40
N LEU A 103 -10.44 7.86 5.23
CA LEU A 103 -10.26 8.78 6.35
C LEU A 103 -11.64 9.31 6.74
N LYS A 104 -12.39 8.56 7.54
CA LYS A 104 -13.41 9.16 8.42
C LYS A 104 -12.75 9.41 9.76
N TYR A 105 -12.28 10.64 9.96
CA TYR A 105 -11.97 11.13 11.30
C TYR A 105 -13.20 11.90 11.81
N ASN A 106 -13.51 11.68 13.09
CA ASN A 106 -14.36 12.56 13.89
C ASN A 106 -13.71 13.93 14.05
#